data_AF-A0A6C0LQK5-F1
#
_entry.id   AF-A0A6C0LQK5-F1
#
_cell.length_a   1.000
_cell.length_b   1.000
_cell.length_c   1.000
_cell.angle_alpha   90.00
_cell.angle_beta   90.00
_cell.angle_gamma   90.00
#
_symmetry.space_group_name_H-M   'P 1'
#
loop_
_entity.id
_entity.type
_entity.pdbx_description
1 polymer ?
#
loop_
_entity_poly.entity_id
_entity_poly.type
_entity_poly.pdbx_seq_one_letter_code
_entity_poly.pdbx_strand_id
1 'polypeptide(L)'
;MNQQISNIKEIKKKLKKNYIEQQELMRNMSKIVKQSKKNISSKKKNARISEFDKIYSVPEKLRKLLGLDDIQISKQKIIQLMYKYFQENEMIDPKNKEITPSMKVKKILNFDESEIITFNNLQFILKNIYDNDQI
;
A
#
# COMPACT_ATOMS: atom_id res chain seq x y z
N MET A 1 -36.83 -53.04 -8.08
CA MET A 1 -36.18 -52.33 -9.21
C MET A 1 -36.81 -50.95 -9.51
N ASN A 2 -38.13 -50.82 -9.66
CA ASN A 2 -38.79 -49.55 -10.05
C ASN A 2 -38.69 -48.40 -9.03
N GLN A 3 -38.70 -48.70 -7.72
CA GLN A 3 -38.61 -47.69 -6.66
C GLN A 3 -37.23 -47.03 -6.58
N GLN A 4 -36.15 -47.80 -6.78
CA GLN A 4 -34.78 -47.28 -6.81
C GLN A 4 -34.55 -46.36 -8.02
N ILE A 5 -35.10 -46.72 -9.18
CA ILE A 5 -35.05 -45.87 -10.39
C ILE A 5 -35.81 -44.56 -10.17
N SER A 6 -36.95 -44.60 -9.47
CA SER A 6 -37.72 -43.41 -9.08
C SER A 6 -36.89 -42.49 -8.17
N ASN A 7 -36.27 -43.05 -7.14
CA ASN A 7 -35.44 -42.29 -6.19
C ASN A 7 -34.23 -41.64 -6.87
N ILE A 8 -33.57 -42.34 -7.80
CA ILE A 8 -32.44 -41.80 -8.57
C ILE A 8 -32.89 -40.60 -9.44
N LYS A 9 -34.07 -40.67 -10.07
CA LYS A 9 -34.62 -39.55 -10.85
C LYS A 9 -34.88 -38.33 -9.97
N GLU A 10 -35.39 -38.53 -8.76
CA GLU A 10 -35.67 -37.45 -7.82
C GLU A 10 -34.38 -36.78 -7.31
N ILE A 11 -33.36 -37.58 -6.99
CA ILE A 11 -32.03 -37.09 -6.58
C ILE A 11 -31.41 -36.24 -7.69
N LYS A 12 -31.45 -36.70 -8.95
CA LYS A 12 -30.96 -35.93 -10.10
C LYS A 12 -31.70 -34.59 -10.26
N LYS A 13 -33.01 -34.57 -10.03
CA LYS A 13 -33.82 -33.33 -10.08
C LYS A 13 -33.41 -32.35 -8.97
N LYS A 14 -33.20 -32.85 -7.74
CA LYS A 14 -32.73 -32.04 -6.60
C LYS A 14 -31.33 -31.48 -6.85
N LEU A 15 -30.40 -32.30 -7.37
CA LEU A 15 -29.05 -31.86 -7.74
C LEU A 15 -29.06 -30.76 -8.81
N LYS A 16 -29.87 -30.92 -9.85
CA LYS A 16 -30.01 -29.90 -10.90
C LYS A 16 -30.57 -28.59 -10.35
N LYS A 17 -31.58 -28.66 -9.48
CA LYS A 17 -32.16 -27.47 -8.83
C LYS A 17 -31.11 -26.75 -7.97
N ASN A 18 -30.37 -27.50 -7.15
CA ASN A 18 -29.33 -26.95 -6.29
C ASN A 18 -28.21 -26.28 -7.11
N TYR A 19 -27.77 -26.89 -8.21
CA TYR A 19 -26.78 -26.29 -9.10
C TYR A 19 -27.25 -24.95 -9.69
N ILE A 20 -28.51 -24.86 -10.14
CA ILE A 20 -29.07 -23.61 -10.68
C ILE A 20 -29.12 -22.53 -9.59
N GLU A 21 -29.53 -22.89 -8.38
CA GLU A 21 -29.60 -21.98 -7.22
C GLU A 21 -28.22 -21.45 -6.83
N GLN A 22 -27.19 -22.31 -6.81
CA GLN A 22 -25.81 -21.89 -6.57
C GLN A 22 -25.32 -20.89 -7.62
N GLN A 23 -25.62 -21.12 -8.90
CA GLN A 23 -25.22 -20.20 -9.98
C GLN A 23 -25.91 -18.83 -9.84
N GLU A 24 -27.15 -18.79 -9.39
CA GLU A 24 -27.87 -17.55 -9.14
C GLU A 24 -27.31 -16.79 -7.92
N LEU A 25 -27.01 -17.51 -6.83
CA LEU A 25 -26.33 -16.94 -5.66
C LEU A 25 -24.97 -16.34 -6.04
N MET A 26 -24.17 -17.02 -6.86
CA MET A 26 -22.88 -16.50 -7.34
C MET A 26 -23.04 -15.22 -8.17
N ARG A 27 -24.07 -15.13 -9.01
CA ARG A 27 -24.38 -13.92 -9.79
C ARG A 27 -24.78 -12.76 -8.88
N ASN A 28 -25.62 -13.01 -7.88
CA ASN A 28 -26.05 -11.98 -6.93
C ASN A 28 -24.90 -11.51 -6.05
N MET A 29 -24.05 -12.42 -5.56
CA MET A 29 -22.84 -12.09 -4.81
C MET A 29 -21.90 -11.19 -5.63
N SER A 30 -21.69 -11.53 -6.90
CA SER A 30 -20.87 -10.72 -7.81
C SER A 30 -21.40 -9.30 -7.98
N LYS A 31 -22.74 -9.12 -8.01
CA LYS A 31 -23.38 -7.79 -8.07
C LYS A 31 -23.18 -7.02 -6.76
N ILE A 32 -23.38 -7.67 -5.61
CA ILE A 32 -23.18 -7.05 -4.27
C ILE A 32 -21.73 -6.58 -4.12
N VAL A 33 -20.75 -7.41 -4.50
CA VAL A 33 -19.32 -7.05 -4.45
C VAL A 33 -18.99 -5.87 -5.36
N LYS A 34 -19.56 -5.81 -6.57
CA LYS A 34 -19.37 -4.66 -7.47
C LYS A 34 -19.97 -3.38 -6.88
N GLN A 35 -21.16 -3.48 -6.28
CA GLN A 35 -21.85 -2.35 -5.67
C GLN A 35 -21.13 -1.84 -4.42
N SER A 36 -20.62 -2.73 -3.56
CA SER A 36 -19.84 -2.35 -2.38
C SER A 36 -18.52 -1.66 -2.76
N LYS A 37 -17.80 -2.16 -3.79
CA LYS A 37 -16.60 -1.49 -4.32
C LYS A 37 -16.90 -0.08 -4.83
N LYS A 38 -18.02 0.12 -5.53
CA LYS A 38 -18.47 1.44 -6.01
C LYS A 38 -18.80 2.40 -4.85
N ASN A 39 -19.45 1.89 -3.81
CA ASN A 39 -19.80 2.69 -2.61
C ASN A 39 -18.56 3.10 -1.79
N ILE A 40 -17.54 2.23 -1.72
CA ILE A 40 -16.25 2.54 -1.08
C ILE A 40 -15.51 3.62 -1.87
N SER A 41 -15.49 3.54 -3.21
CA SER A 41 -14.80 4.54 -4.03
C SER A 41 -15.49 5.91 -4.01
N SER A 42 -16.83 5.95 -3.92
CA SER A 42 -17.57 7.22 -3.76
C SER A 42 -17.40 7.84 -2.38
N LYS A 43 -17.28 7.05 -1.30
CA LYS A 43 -16.97 7.59 0.04
C LYS A 43 -15.56 8.19 0.13
N LYS A 44 -14.58 7.64 -0.62
CA LYS A 44 -13.23 8.21 -0.69
C LYS A 44 -13.17 9.60 -1.34
N LYS A 45 -14.11 9.93 -2.24
CA LYS A 45 -14.12 11.25 -2.91
C LYS A 45 -14.57 12.41 -2.02
N ASN A 46 -15.31 12.13 -0.95
CA ASN A 46 -15.80 13.12 0.02
C ASN A 46 -15.13 13.02 1.39
N ALA A 47 -14.16 12.12 1.56
CA ALA A 47 -13.32 12.12 2.74
C ALA A 47 -12.40 13.35 2.64
N ARG A 48 -12.37 14.19 3.68
CA ARG A 48 -11.32 15.20 3.87
C ARG A 48 -9.99 14.57 3.45
N ILE A 49 -9.27 15.20 2.52
CA ILE A 49 -7.94 14.75 2.11
C ILE A 49 -7.18 14.52 3.41
N SER A 50 -6.88 13.25 3.70
CA SER A 50 -6.13 12.90 4.89
C SER A 50 -4.81 13.62 4.80
N GLU A 51 -4.25 14.07 5.92
CA GLU A 51 -2.93 14.73 5.91
C GLU A 51 -1.85 13.85 5.27
N PHE A 52 -2.06 12.53 5.28
CA PHE A 52 -1.27 11.50 4.60
C PHE A 52 -1.41 11.49 3.07
N ASP A 53 -2.53 11.96 2.53
CA ASP A 53 -2.81 12.06 1.08
C ASP A 53 -2.42 13.43 0.50
N LYS A 54 -1.99 14.39 1.35
CA LYS A 54 -1.43 15.66 0.88
C LYS A 54 -0.16 15.38 0.06
N ILE A 55 -0.06 16.07 -1.07
CA ILE A 55 1.08 15.99 -1.99
C ILE A 55 2.01 17.17 -1.68
N TYR A 56 3.32 16.91 -1.65
CA TYR A 56 4.34 17.90 -1.32
C TYR A 56 5.36 18.00 -2.44
N SER A 57 5.91 19.20 -2.63
CA SER A 57 7.03 19.42 -3.55
C SER A 57 8.29 18.81 -2.95
N VAL A 58 8.82 17.75 -3.56
CA VAL A 58 9.98 17.02 -3.05
C VAL A 58 11.24 17.87 -3.26
N PRO A 59 12.04 18.10 -2.20
CA PRO A 59 13.29 18.82 -2.35
C PRO A 59 14.25 18.22 -3.36
N GLU A 60 15.01 19.07 -4.06
CA GLU A 60 15.90 18.65 -5.14
C GLU A 60 16.95 17.62 -4.67
N LYS A 61 17.52 17.82 -3.47
CA LYS A 61 18.49 16.90 -2.87
C LYS A 61 17.90 15.50 -2.70
N LEU A 62 16.66 15.42 -2.23
CA LEU A 62 15.95 14.15 -2.00
C LEU A 62 15.50 13.52 -3.32
N ARG A 63 15.09 14.31 -4.31
CA ARG A 63 14.81 13.82 -5.66
C ARG A 63 16.02 13.20 -6.32
N LYS A 64 17.18 13.86 -6.24
CA LYS A 64 18.45 13.34 -6.77
C LYS A 64 18.89 12.05 -6.09
N LEU A 65 18.69 11.96 -4.77
CA LEU A 65 19.00 10.74 -4.01
C LEU A 65 18.13 9.56 -4.45
N LEU A 66 16.82 9.78 -4.60
CA LEU A 66 15.83 8.74 -4.88
C LEU A 66 15.60 8.51 -6.38
N GLY A 67 16.27 9.25 -7.27
CA GLY A 67 16.08 9.17 -8.72
C GLY A 67 14.68 9.55 -9.18
N LEU A 68 14.08 10.59 -8.59
CA LEU A 68 12.69 10.97 -8.83
C LEU A 68 12.58 12.09 -9.87
N ASP A 69 11.91 11.78 -10.97
CA ASP A 69 11.48 12.77 -11.98
C ASP A 69 10.28 13.58 -11.48
N ASP A 70 9.39 12.94 -10.72
CA ASP A 70 8.21 13.56 -10.14
C ASP A 70 8.58 14.57 -9.03
N ILE A 71 8.09 15.80 -9.18
CA ILE A 71 8.31 16.89 -8.22
C ILE A 71 7.31 16.80 -7.06
N GLN A 72 6.20 16.09 -7.22
CA GLN A 72 5.06 16.13 -6.31
C GLN A 72 4.67 14.74 -5.81
N ILE A 73 4.96 14.43 -4.54
CA ILE A 73 4.73 13.11 -3.94
C ILE A 73 4.19 13.27 -2.50
N SER A 74 3.36 12.34 -2.03
CA SER A 74 2.92 12.33 -0.63
C SER A 74 4.05 11.93 0.33
N LYS A 75 4.05 12.49 1.55
CA LYS A 75 5.08 12.17 2.57
C LYS A 75 5.21 10.67 2.82
N GLN A 76 4.09 9.95 2.90
CA GLN A 76 4.08 8.50 3.09
C GLN A 76 4.81 7.77 1.95
N LYS A 77 4.57 8.19 0.71
CA LYS A 77 5.22 7.57 -0.45
C LYS A 77 6.71 7.86 -0.47
N ILE A 78 7.13 9.07 -0.06
CA ILE A 78 8.55 9.41 0.06
C ILE A 78 9.26 8.52 1.10
N ILE A 79 8.65 8.31 2.27
CA ILE A 79 9.20 7.43 3.32
C ILE A 79 9.39 6.00 2.79
N GLN A 80 8.41 5.48 2.04
CA GLN A 80 8.51 4.16 1.42
C GLN A 80 9.65 4.09 0.40
N LEU A 81 9.82 5.14 -0.42
CA LEU A 81 10.89 5.22 -1.40
C LEU A 81 12.27 5.31 -0.73
N MET A 82 12.41 6.09 0.35
CA MET A 82 13.63 6.13 1.16
C MET A 82 13.95 4.75 1.74
N TYR A 83 12.97 4.08 2.34
CA TYR A 83 13.18 2.75 2.91
C TYR A 83 13.61 1.74 1.84
N LYS A 84 12.94 1.74 0.69
CA LYS A 84 13.29 0.90 -0.44
C LYS A 84 14.72 1.18 -0.94
N TYR A 85 15.09 2.45 -1.07
CA TYR A 85 16.45 2.85 -1.42
C TYR A 85 17.48 2.25 -0.45
N PHE A 86 17.23 2.31 0.87
CA PHE A 86 18.15 1.68 1.84
C PHE A 86 18.20 0.16 1.71
N GLN A 87 17.08 -0.50 1.40
CA GLN A 87 17.05 -1.94 1.16
C GLN A 87 17.87 -2.33 -0.08
N GLU A 88 17.69 -1.62 -1.19
CA GLU A 88 18.37 -1.89 -2.46
C GLU A 88 19.88 -1.63 -2.39
N ASN A 89 20.32 -0.76 -1.47
CA ASN A 89 21.73 -0.47 -1.23
C ASN A 89 22.32 -1.27 -0.05
N GLU A 90 21.62 -2.29 0.45
CA GLU A 90 22.07 -3.16 1.56
C GLU A 90 22.42 -2.38 2.84
N MET A 91 21.78 -1.23 3.05
CA MET A 91 22.03 -0.33 4.19
C MET A 91 21.19 -0.65 5.42
N ILE A 92 20.36 -1.70 5.35
CA ILE A 92 19.50 -2.11 6.46
C ILE A 92 20.06 -3.37 7.10
N ASP A 93 20.37 -3.28 8.39
CA ASP A 93 20.77 -4.44 9.15
C ASP A 93 19.59 -5.42 9.29
N PRO A 94 19.77 -6.70 8.92
CA PRO A 94 18.69 -7.69 8.89
C PRO A 94 18.15 -8.04 10.29
N LYS A 95 18.96 -7.85 11.35
CA LYS A 95 18.69 -8.26 12.72
C LYS A 95 17.92 -7.21 13.51
N ASN A 96 18.36 -5.95 13.48
CA ASN A 96 17.75 -4.85 14.26
C ASN A 96 16.95 -3.86 13.40
N LYS A 97 17.00 -3.98 12.06
CA LYS A 97 16.35 -3.05 11.10
C LYS A 97 16.84 -1.61 11.24
N GLU A 98 18.04 -1.43 11.78
CA GLU A 98 18.74 -0.16 11.77
C GLU A 98 19.26 0.11 10.36
N ILE A 99 19.15 1.37 9.95
CA ILE A 99 19.61 1.86 8.67
C ILE A 99 20.93 2.56 8.92
N THR A 100 21.98 2.12 8.23
CA THR A 100 23.33 2.69 8.31
C THR A 100 23.72 3.25 6.95
N PRO A 101 23.27 4.47 6.58
CA PRO A 101 23.57 5.03 5.28
C PRO A 101 25.03 5.44 5.16
N SER A 102 25.51 5.51 3.92
CA SER A 102 26.81 6.11 3.62
C SER A 102 26.86 7.59 4.02
N MET A 103 28.08 8.10 4.22
CA MET A 103 28.32 9.49 4.62
C MET A 103 27.70 10.52 3.65
N LYS A 104 27.66 10.20 2.34
CA LYS A 104 26.99 11.03 1.33
C LYS A 104 25.48 11.12 1.58
N VAL A 105 24.86 10.00 1.93
CA VAL A 105 23.42 9.93 2.21
C VAL A 105 23.10 10.63 3.53
N LYS A 106 23.91 10.45 4.58
CA LYS A 106 23.75 11.19 5.85
C LYS A 106 23.76 12.70 5.66
N LYS A 107 24.67 13.23 4.82
CA LYS A 107 24.72 14.65 4.47
C LYS A 107 23.45 15.14 3.75
N ILE A 108 22.90 14.34 2.83
CA ILE A 108 21.65 14.68 2.13
C ILE A 108 20.46 14.67 3.09
N LEU A 109 20.46 13.77 4.07
CA LEU A 109 19.42 13.67 5.10
C LEU A 109 19.61 14.64 6.27
N ASN A 110 20.70 15.41 6.27
CA ASN A 110 21.08 16.36 7.31
C ASN A 110 21.13 15.72 8.71
N PHE A 111 21.77 14.55 8.81
CA PHE A 111 21.82 13.71 10.01
C PHE A 111 23.25 13.55 10.53
N ASP A 112 23.41 13.44 11.85
CA ASP A 112 24.71 13.27 12.50
C ASP A 112 25.29 11.87 12.21
N GLU A 113 26.62 11.74 12.22
CA GLU A 113 27.29 10.45 12.02
C GLU A 113 26.98 9.44 13.13
N SER A 114 26.72 9.93 14.34
CA SER A 114 26.48 9.15 15.56
C SER A 114 25.03 8.66 15.72
N GLU A 115 24.07 9.20 14.98
CA GLU A 115 22.66 8.88 15.16
C GLU A 115 22.23 7.65 14.35
N ILE A 116 21.42 6.79 14.99
CA ILE A 116 20.86 5.57 14.40
C ILE A 116 19.56 5.91 13.67
N ILE A 117 19.45 5.50 12.40
CA ILE A 117 18.24 5.69 11.61
C ILE A 117 17.39 4.43 11.69
N THR A 118 16.12 4.58 12.03
CA THR A 118 15.12 3.50 11.98
C THR A 118 13.95 3.95 11.13
N PHE A 119 13.10 3.00 10.71
CA PHE A 119 11.90 3.32 9.92
C PHE A 119 11.00 4.37 10.60
N ASN A 120 10.86 4.29 11.92
CA ASN A 120 10.02 5.23 12.68
C ASN A 120 10.59 6.65 12.63
N ASN A 121 11.91 6.79 12.68
CA ASN A 121 12.58 8.08 12.66
C ASN A 121 12.61 8.71 11.26
N LEU A 122 12.32 7.96 10.19
CA LEU A 122 12.26 8.50 8.82
C LEU A 122 11.21 9.60 8.67
N GLN A 123 10.12 9.58 9.44
CA GLN A 123 9.13 10.65 9.44
C GLN A 123 9.72 11.98 9.93
N PHE A 124 10.51 11.90 11.00
CA PHE A 124 11.19 13.06 11.57
C PHE A 124 12.30 13.56 10.66
N ILE A 125 13.10 12.65 10.09
CA ILE A 125 14.14 12.99 9.10
C ILE A 125 13.52 13.71 7.91
N LEU A 126 12.42 13.16 7.36
CA LEU A 126 11.74 13.79 6.26
C LEU A 126 11.25 15.19 6.63
N LYS A 127 10.64 15.35 7.81
CA LYS A 127 10.20 16.66 8.29
C LYS A 127 11.36 17.65 8.34
N ASN A 128 12.51 17.27 8.91
CA ASN A 128 13.67 18.14 9.02
C ASN A 128 14.22 18.56 7.66
N ILE A 129 14.24 17.66 6.67
CA ILE A 129 14.69 18.02 5.30
C ILE A 129 13.78 19.12 4.73
N TYR A 130 12.46 18.96 4.87
CA TYR A 130 11.50 19.98 4.39
C TYR A 130 11.61 21.30 5.14
N ASP A 131 11.83 21.27 6.46
CA ASP A 131 11.97 22.49 7.27
C ASP A 131 13.28 23.25 6.94
N ASN A 132 14.34 22.55 6.55
CA ASN A 132 15.64 23.15 6.18
C ASN A 132 15.74 23.58 4.70
N ASP A 133 14.91 23.05 3.80
CA ASP A 133 14.87 23.47 2.38
C ASP A 133 13.89 24.65 2.13
N GLN A 134 13.27 25.23 3.17
CA GLN A 134 12.43 26.44 3.08
C GLN A 134 13.19 27.78 3.22
N ILE A 135 14.52 27.78 3.00
CA ILE A 135 15.37 28.99 2.97
C ILE A 135 15.82 29.27 1.54
#